data_AF-K2E9Z9-F1
#
_entry.id   AF-K2E9Z9-F1
#
_cell.length_a   1.000
_cell.length_b   1.000
_cell.length_c   1.000
_cell.angle_alpha   90.00
_cell.angle_beta   90.00
_cell.angle_gamma   90.00
#
_symmetry.space_group_name_H-M   'P 1'
#
loop_
_entity.id
_entity.type
_entity.pdbx_description
1 polymer ?
#
loop_
_entity_poly.entity_id
_entity_poly.type
_entity_poly.pdbx_seq_one_letter_code
_entity_poly.pdbx_strand_id
1 'polypeptide(L)'
;MNDYEIKKVLSVDNNLSFEECEEILVSEDTCLGVLDENRETTSYVLKEDLIRALKFNISNHPINLIATLADVIDINIDNPDESEIKQHIRPGLNKGVFIGKNRKEITHLVVCQNLCADKKEIFLLNEYENNIPNKIKNALELCSKAADKISLSLYIIGGVVRDIIIGKQSFDVDITVEENAIEFSRFLRKQYPDIVKIKEIHEDFKTAKVIFNIENENIELDIASTRKEKYPYPAGLPQVDQIGCDMKEDISRRDFTINSMALSLNQANFCKLIDPLDGYNDIKGETIRILHPISFVDDPTRIIRALKFSIRFNYELEKATEYLAQTCLESELFDNLGGERIKSEIKQTFNLNKPKGLVRFVNERSYYLIDKTIQPPESIKELSFKCREIISKYEKHIGSPDLIWLIYLGILINTSSKDEIAQIAVKLYLSGMETEILIGAKNLQNNINQLKPIQTRFEIYEQLEDYFSESILIALIINEDKDIEEKIYLYLNELQYIKIHTTGKDLIKTGLTPGPLFGEILRELLQAKINKEINTPEEEQEYIKKFIPQKRK
;
A
#
# COMPACT_ATOMS: atom_id res chain seq x y z
N MET A 1 -3.07 12.77 39.15
CA MET A 1 -2.96 13.91 38.21
C MET A 1 -1.57 14.13 37.59
N ASN A 2 -0.46 13.55 38.05
CA ASN A 2 0.86 13.82 37.43
C ASN A 2 0.99 13.42 35.94
N ASP A 3 0.05 12.64 35.40
CA ASP A 3 0.07 12.17 34.01
C ASP A 3 -0.90 12.92 33.08
N TYR A 4 -1.64 13.91 33.58
CA TYR A 4 -2.63 14.69 32.80
C TYR A 4 -2.35 16.18 32.88
N GLU A 5 -2.50 16.85 31.74
CA GLU A 5 -2.40 18.30 31.57
C GLU A 5 -3.77 18.86 31.19
N ILE A 6 -4.18 19.95 31.82
CA ILE A 6 -5.44 20.62 31.52
C ILE A 6 -5.12 21.86 30.69
N LYS A 7 -5.68 21.92 29.47
CA LYS A 7 -5.52 23.06 28.56
C LYS A 7 -6.83 23.79 28.41
N LYS A 8 -6.78 25.12 28.33
CA LYS A 8 -7.95 25.95 28.01
C LYS A 8 -8.23 25.89 26.51
N VAL A 9 -9.50 25.72 26.13
CA VAL A 9 -9.91 25.61 24.73
C VAL A 9 -10.27 26.98 24.18
N LEU A 10 -9.68 27.34 23.03
CA LEU A 10 -10.05 28.50 22.23
C LEU A 10 -10.69 28.02 20.93
N SER A 11 -11.97 28.31 20.70
CA SER A 11 -12.68 27.82 19.52
C SER A 11 -12.37 28.65 18.27
N VAL A 12 -12.07 27.98 17.16
CA VAL A 12 -11.75 28.57 15.85
C VAL A 12 -12.51 27.87 14.72
N ASP A 13 -12.79 28.58 13.62
CA ASP A 13 -13.40 27.95 12.45
C ASP A 13 -12.41 26.99 11.76
N ASN A 14 -12.91 25.88 11.21
CA ASN A 14 -12.10 24.83 10.57
C ASN A 14 -11.26 25.29 9.36
N ASN A 15 -11.65 26.40 8.73
CA ASN A 15 -10.99 26.92 7.55
C ASN A 15 -9.93 27.99 7.85
N LEU A 16 -9.72 28.36 9.13
CA LEU A 16 -8.62 29.26 9.48
C LEU A 16 -7.28 28.64 9.09
N SER A 17 -6.39 29.47 8.58
CA SER A 17 -5.03 29.04 8.22
C SER A 17 -4.19 28.71 9.46
N PHE A 18 -3.13 27.92 9.28
CA PHE A 18 -2.17 27.66 10.35
C PHE A 18 -1.49 28.95 10.85
N GLU A 19 -1.24 29.93 9.97
CA GLU A 19 -0.64 31.23 10.33
C GLU A 19 -1.56 32.03 11.25
N GLU A 20 -2.84 32.17 10.89
CA GLU A 20 -3.84 32.82 11.75
C GLU A 20 -4.00 32.09 13.09
N CYS A 21 -3.94 30.77 13.07
CA CYS A 21 -4.02 29.94 14.28
C CYS A 21 -2.79 30.11 15.20
N GLU A 22 -1.60 30.33 14.64
CA GLU A 22 -0.37 30.59 15.41
C GLU A 22 -0.48 31.89 16.19
N GLU A 23 -1.05 32.93 15.58
CA GLU A 23 -1.29 34.22 16.24
C GLU A 23 -2.28 34.11 17.40
N ILE A 24 -3.28 33.24 17.29
CA ILE A 24 -4.27 32.98 18.34
C ILE A 24 -3.66 32.19 19.51
N LEU A 25 -2.79 31.21 19.21
CA LEU A 25 -2.30 30.24 20.18
C LEU A 25 -0.98 30.67 20.84
N VAL A 26 -1.06 31.72 21.66
CA VAL A 26 0.12 32.36 22.28
C VAL A 26 0.69 31.58 23.48
N SER A 27 -0.13 30.83 24.21
CA SER A 27 0.27 30.14 25.46
C SER A 27 0.38 28.62 25.30
N GLU A 28 1.32 28.01 26.02
CA GLU A 28 1.44 26.53 26.13
C GLU A 28 0.22 25.90 26.84
N ASP A 29 -0.46 26.65 27.71
CA ASP A 29 -1.63 26.17 28.48
C ASP A 29 -2.94 26.21 27.68
N THR A 30 -2.87 26.50 26.37
CA THR A 30 -4.04 26.62 25.49
C THR A 30 -3.98 25.62 24.33
N CYS A 31 -5.16 25.20 23.87
CA CYS A 31 -5.34 24.43 22.64
C CYS A 31 -6.46 25.05 21.80
N LEU A 32 -6.45 24.78 20.49
CA LEU A 32 -7.55 25.21 19.61
C LEU A 32 -8.64 24.14 19.60
N GLY A 33 -9.88 24.55 19.80
CA GLY A 33 -11.05 23.74 19.51
C GLY A 33 -11.57 24.08 18.11
N VAL A 34 -11.61 23.12 17.21
CA VAL A 34 -12.00 23.35 15.83
C VAL A 34 -13.51 23.15 15.67
N LEU A 35 -14.18 24.18 15.15
CA LEU A 35 -15.61 24.20 14.91
C LEU A 35 -15.95 23.53 13.57
N ASP A 36 -17.00 22.72 13.56
CA ASP A 36 -17.62 22.21 12.34
C ASP A 36 -18.59 23.23 11.71
N GLU A 37 -19.24 22.85 10.60
CA GLU A 37 -20.24 23.67 9.91
C GLU A 37 -21.45 24.04 10.79
N ASN A 38 -21.74 23.24 11.82
CA ASN A 38 -22.84 23.48 12.77
C ASN A 38 -22.41 24.34 13.97
N ARG A 39 -21.17 24.85 13.96
CA ARG A 39 -20.52 25.58 15.06
C ARG A 39 -20.42 24.75 16.33
N GLU A 40 -20.16 23.46 16.19
CA GLU A 40 -19.86 22.55 17.28
C GLU A 40 -18.36 22.24 17.30
N THR A 41 -17.74 22.30 18.48
CA THR A 41 -16.34 21.89 18.64
C THR A 41 -16.26 20.37 18.62
N THR A 42 -15.70 19.83 17.54
CA THR A 42 -15.62 18.38 17.28
C THR A 42 -14.20 17.83 17.40
N SER A 43 -13.20 18.69 17.21
CA SER A 43 -11.79 18.33 17.22
C SER A 43 -10.94 19.41 17.86
N TYR A 44 -9.68 19.09 18.17
CA TYR A 44 -8.72 20.03 18.71
C TYR A 44 -7.37 19.98 17.98
N VAL A 45 -6.59 21.05 18.13
CA VAL A 45 -5.18 21.10 17.73
C VAL A 45 -4.33 21.55 18.91
N LEU A 46 -3.26 20.80 19.19
CA LEU A 46 -2.26 21.16 20.19
C LEU A 46 -1.19 22.07 19.59
N LYS A 47 -0.56 22.88 20.43
CA LYS A 47 0.53 23.78 20.03
C LYS A 47 1.68 23.04 19.31
N GLU A 48 2.09 21.90 19.86
CA GLU A 48 3.17 21.09 19.31
C GLU A 48 2.88 20.60 17.89
N ASP A 49 1.62 20.23 17.62
CA ASP A 49 1.19 19.77 16.31
C ASP A 49 1.16 20.93 15.30
N LEU A 50 0.64 22.10 15.73
CA LEU A 50 0.63 23.30 14.91
C LEU A 50 2.05 23.76 14.55
N ILE A 51 2.96 23.85 15.52
CA ILE A 51 4.37 24.22 15.29
C ILE A 51 5.05 23.22 14.36
N ARG A 52 4.76 21.91 14.49
CA ARG A 52 5.31 20.90 13.59
C ARG A 52 4.76 21.07 12.18
N ALA A 53 3.47 21.38 12.02
CA ALA A 53 2.86 21.66 10.72
C ALA A 53 3.43 22.92 10.06
N LEU A 54 3.68 23.99 10.81
CA LEU A 54 4.23 25.25 10.29
C LEU A 54 5.63 25.12 9.69
N LYS A 55 6.42 24.13 10.14
CA LYS A 55 7.75 23.82 9.56
C LYS A 55 7.70 23.41 8.10
N PHE A 56 6.53 23.03 7.60
CA PHE A 56 6.35 22.45 6.27
C PHE A 56 6.03 23.46 5.16
N ASN A 57 6.13 24.77 5.39
CA ASN A 57 5.74 25.81 4.42
C ASN A 57 4.29 25.69 3.93
N ILE A 58 3.41 25.13 4.77
CA ILE A 58 1.97 24.94 4.49
C ILE A 58 1.11 25.91 5.31
N SER A 59 1.66 27.06 5.73
CA SER A 59 1.02 28.00 6.66
C SER A 59 -0.38 28.46 6.24
N ASN A 60 -0.65 28.53 4.94
CA ASN A 60 -1.93 28.95 4.36
C ASN A 60 -3.00 27.84 4.34
N HIS A 61 -2.70 26.62 4.78
CA HIS A 61 -3.66 25.51 4.75
C HIS A 61 -4.58 25.53 5.98
N PRO A 62 -5.80 24.99 5.85
CA PRO A 62 -6.80 25.05 6.91
C PRO A 62 -6.42 24.18 8.12
N ILE A 63 -6.78 24.65 9.32
CA ILE A 63 -6.42 24.05 10.60
C ILE A 63 -6.95 22.62 10.77
N ASN A 64 -8.06 22.29 10.11
CA ASN A 64 -8.68 20.97 10.14
C ASN A 64 -7.79 19.84 9.59
N LEU A 65 -6.76 20.17 8.80
CA LEU A 65 -5.81 19.20 8.23
C LEU A 65 -5.01 18.43 9.31
N ILE A 66 -4.90 18.98 10.51
CA ILE A 66 -4.17 18.38 11.65
C ILE A 66 -5.03 18.25 12.91
N ALA A 67 -6.36 18.35 12.77
CA ALA A 67 -7.29 18.35 13.90
C ALA A 67 -7.64 16.94 14.37
N THR A 68 -7.51 16.71 15.68
CA THR A 68 -7.81 15.42 16.33
C THR A 68 -9.24 15.42 16.86
N LEU A 69 -10.08 14.47 16.45
CA LEU A 69 -11.45 14.34 16.96
C LEU A 69 -11.44 14.03 18.46
N ALA A 70 -12.36 14.63 19.23
CA ALA A 70 -12.50 14.33 20.65
C ALA A 70 -13.96 14.21 21.12
N ASP A 71 -14.12 13.34 22.13
CA ASP A 71 -15.35 13.22 22.90
C ASP A 71 -15.49 14.40 23.87
N VAL A 72 -16.73 14.66 24.28
CA VAL A 72 -17.06 15.69 25.28
C VAL A 72 -17.68 15.00 26.49
N ILE A 73 -17.14 15.29 27.66
CA ILE A 73 -17.64 14.82 28.96
C ILE A 73 -17.98 16.02 29.87
N ASP A 74 -19.01 15.85 30.70
CA ASP A 74 -19.47 16.87 31.65
C ASP A 74 -19.03 16.48 33.07
N ILE A 75 -17.79 16.86 33.43
CA ILE A 75 -17.18 16.57 34.73
C ILE A 75 -16.68 17.84 35.42
N ASN A 76 -16.53 17.78 36.74
CA ASN A 76 -15.96 18.89 37.51
C ASN A 76 -14.44 18.94 37.34
N ILE A 77 -13.92 20.05 36.81
CA ILE A 77 -12.49 20.23 36.53
C ILE A 77 -11.63 20.39 37.79
N ASP A 78 -12.21 20.84 38.90
CA ASP A 78 -11.49 21.00 40.18
C ASP A 78 -11.27 19.64 40.88
N ASN A 79 -12.08 18.64 40.53
CA ASN A 79 -11.95 17.26 41.00
C ASN A 79 -12.37 16.27 39.91
N PRO A 80 -11.58 16.13 38.84
CA PRO A 80 -11.89 15.31 37.68
C PRO A 80 -11.84 13.82 38.03
N ASP A 81 -12.85 13.07 37.57
CA ASP A 81 -12.87 11.61 37.69
C ASP A 81 -11.85 11.01 36.69
N GLU A 82 -10.68 10.63 37.20
CA GLU A 82 -9.63 10.00 36.38
C GLU A 82 -10.10 8.69 35.73
N SER A 83 -11.04 7.96 36.33
CA SER A 83 -11.57 6.72 35.76
C SER A 83 -12.50 6.98 34.57
N GLU A 84 -13.22 8.09 34.58
CA GLU A 84 -14.06 8.52 33.45
C GLU A 84 -13.19 9.07 32.32
N ILE A 85 -12.20 9.91 32.63
CA ILE A 85 -11.25 10.44 31.64
C ILE A 85 -10.49 9.31 30.93
N LYS A 86 -10.03 8.29 31.67
CA LYS A 86 -9.33 7.12 31.12
C LYS A 86 -10.17 6.31 30.12
N GLN A 87 -11.50 6.40 30.17
CA GLN A 87 -12.35 5.70 29.19
C GLN A 87 -12.36 6.37 27.83
N HIS A 88 -12.10 7.68 27.78
CA HIS A 88 -12.14 8.50 26.57
C HIS A 88 -10.74 8.83 26.00
N ILE A 89 -9.69 8.76 26.83
CA ILE A 89 -8.30 8.98 26.39
C ILE A 89 -7.63 7.65 26.09
N ARG A 90 -6.95 7.56 24.94
CA ARG A 90 -6.16 6.38 24.58
C ARG A 90 -4.70 6.70 24.18
N PRO A 91 -3.74 5.78 24.43
CA PRO A 91 -2.33 5.93 24.09
C PRO A 91 -2.02 6.15 22.61
N GLY A 92 -1.43 7.30 22.26
CA GLY A 92 -0.94 7.59 20.90
C GLY A 92 -2.01 8.10 19.92
N LEU A 93 -3.16 8.55 20.43
CA LEU A 93 -4.43 8.24 19.79
C LEU A 93 -5.38 9.44 19.77
N ASN A 94 -5.91 9.73 20.94
CA ASN A 94 -6.71 10.89 21.28
C ASN A 94 -6.12 11.33 22.60
N LYS A 95 -5.10 12.19 22.53
CA LYS A 95 -4.36 12.58 23.73
C LYS A 95 -5.28 13.26 24.71
N GLY A 96 -6.46 13.77 24.31
CA GLY A 96 -7.36 14.38 25.26
C GLY A 96 -8.85 14.19 25.03
N VAL A 97 -9.61 14.59 26.05
CA VAL A 97 -11.07 14.62 26.10
C VAL A 97 -11.52 16.03 26.46
N PHE A 98 -12.57 16.53 25.81
CA PHE A 98 -13.11 17.84 26.10
C PHE A 98 -13.96 17.83 27.37
N ILE A 99 -13.82 18.88 28.18
CA ILE A 99 -14.70 19.16 29.31
C ILE A 99 -15.67 20.27 28.92
N GLY A 100 -16.96 19.96 28.96
CA GLY A 100 -18.03 20.90 28.68
C GLY A 100 -19.41 20.26 28.78
N LYS A 101 -20.46 21.10 28.87
CA LYS A 101 -21.85 20.59 28.94
C LYS A 101 -22.31 19.93 27.65
N ASN A 102 -21.79 20.42 26.52
CA ASN A 102 -22.09 19.97 25.17
C ASN A 102 -21.01 20.50 24.21
N ARG A 103 -21.08 20.10 22.93
CA ARG A 103 -20.10 20.51 21.91
C ARG A 103 -20.06 22.02 21.61
N LYS A 104 -21.02 22.82 22.08
CA LYS A 104 -21.05 24.28 21.94
C LYS A 104 -20.55 25.01 23.20
N GLU A 105 -20.47 24.31 24.33
CA GLU A 105 -20.09 24.84 25.64
C GLU A 105 -18.86 24.10 26.18
N ILE A 106 -17.82 23.96 25.35
CA ILE A 106 -16.53 23.39 25.74
C ILE A 106 -15.67 24.46 26.41
N THR A 107 -15.00 24.10 27.49
CA THR A 107 -14.16 25.03 28.26
C THR A 107 -12.70 24.61 28.29
N HIS A 108 -12.43 23.31 28.43
CA HIS A 108 -11.09 22.77 28.61
C HIS A 108 -10.93 21.46 27.86
N LEU A 109 -9.67 21.08 27.66
CA LEU A 109 -9.23 19.80 27.13
C LEU A 109 -8.31 19.18 28.17
N VAL A 110 -8.61 17.97 28.61
CA VAL A 110 -7.68 17.19 29.44
C VAL A 110 -6.86 16.33 28.53
N VAL A 111 -5.53 16.49 28.55
CA VAL A 111 -4.58 15.77 27.72
C VAL A 111 -3.73 14.84 28.59
N CYS A 112 -3.60 13.57 28.24
CA CYS A 112 -2.67 12.65 28.91
C CYS A 112 -1.26 12.77 28.32
N GLN A 113 -0.30 13.13 29.17
CA GLN A 113 1.10 13.24 28.80
C GLN A 113 1.83 11.89 28.83
N ASN A 114 1.37 10.94 29.66
CA ASN A 114 2.09 9.70 29.93
C ASN A 114 1.20 8.46 29.79
N LEU A 115 0.87 8.16 28.55
CA LEU A 115 -0.05 7.10 28.15
C LEU A 115 0.44 5.66 28.47
N CYS A 116 1.67 5.51 28.95
CA CYS A 116 2.30 4.22 29.24
C CYS A 116 2.31 3.83 30.72
N ALA A 117 1.92 4.72 31.65
CA ALA A 117 2.23 4.57 33.08
C ALA A 117 1.56 3.35 33.76
N ASP A 118 0.45 2.83 33.21
CA ASP A 118 -0.38 1.80 33.86
C ASP A 118 -0.57 0.51 33.02
N LYS A 119 0.13 0.32 31.90
CA LYS A 119 -0.08 -0.89 31.08
C LYS A 119 0.53 -2.13 31.76
N LYS A 120 -0.28 -3.18 31.89
CA LYS A 120 0.21 -4.52 32.29
C LYS A 120 1.28 -4.97 31.30
N GLU A 121 2.38 -5.52 31.81
CA GLU A 121 3.40 -6.11 30.96
C GLU A 121 2.83 -7.33 30.24
N ILE A 122 2.95 -7.35 28.91
CA ILE A 122 2.50 -8.46 28.06
C ILE A 122 3.74 -9.20 27.56
N PHE A 123 3.73 -10.52 27.70
CA PHE A 123 4.77 -11.40 27.16
C PHE A 123 4.16 -12.33 26.11
N LEU A 124 4.70 -12.31 24.88
CA LEU A 124 4.17 -13.04 23.73
C LEU A 124 4.93 -14.34 23.46
N LEU A 125 5.22 -15.11 24.52
CA LEU A 125 6.02 -16.34 24.41
C LEU A 125 5.36 -17.39 23.51
N ASN A 126 4.07 -17.65 23.70
CA ASN A 126 3.36 -18.67 22.91
C ASN A 126 3.20 -18.23 21.45
N GLU A 127 2.90 -16.96 21.22
CA GLU A 127 2.78 -16.38 19.88
C GLU A 127 4.12 -16.43 19.14
N TYR A 128 5.22 -16.08 19.82
CA TYR A 128 6.57 -16.23 19.27
C TYR A 128 6.88 -17.68 18.94
N GLU A 129 6.61 -18.60 19.86
CA GLU A 129 6.91 -20.03 19.68
C GLU A 129 6.11 -20.65 18.53
N ASN A 130 4.85 -20.27 18.35
CA ASN A 130 4.00 -20.87 17.32
C ASN A 130 4.21 -20.26 15.93
N ASN A 131 4.59 -18.99 15.85
CA ASN A 131 4.53 -18.23 14.60
C ASN A 131 5.89 -17.85 14.02
N ILE A 132 6.98 -17.92 14.79
CA ILE A 132 8.33 -17.79 14.24
C ILE A 132 8.85 -19.20 13.88
N PRO A 133 9.25 -19.45 12.61
CA PRO A 133 9.85 -20.73 12.24
C PRO A 133 11.10 -21.06 13.06
N ASN A 134 11.26 -22.31 13.47
CA ASN A 134 12.38 -22.75 14.33
C ASN A 134 13.76 -22.36 13.78
N LYS A 135 13.95 -22.42 12.46
CA LYS A 135 15.21 -22.00 11.83
C LYS A 135 15.52 -20.52 12.08
N ILE A 136 14.52 -19.64 12.00
CA ILE A 136 14.67 -18.22 12.29
C ILE A 136 14.92 -18.01 13.78
N LYS A 137 14.23 -18.74 14.67
CA LYS A 137 14.50 -18.69 16.12
C LYS A 137 15.96 -19.00 16.44
N ASN A 138 16.57 -20.00 15.79
CA ASN A 138 17.98 -20.32 16.00
C ASN A 138 18.90 -19.15 15.65
N ALA A 139 18.64 -18.44 14.54
CA ALA A 139 19.40 -17.24 14.18
C ALA A 139 19.16 -16.10 15.19
N LEU A 140 17.92 -15.88 15.61
CA LEU A 140 17.56 -14.88 16.61
C LEU A 140 18.18 -15.17 17.98
N GLU A 141 18.33 -16.43 18.37
CA GLU A 141 18.99 -16.84 19.61
C GLU A 141 20.48 -16.50 19.59
N LEU A 142 21.16 -16.68 18.44
CA LEU A 142 22.55 -16.24 18.27
C LEU A 142 22.68 -14.72 18.40
N CYS A 143 21.74 -13.98 17.82
CA CYS A 143 21.66 -12.52 17.95
C CYS A 143 21.45 -12.09 19.39
N SER A 144 20.47 -12.70 20.08
CA SER A 144 20.14 -12.45 21.49
C SER A 144 21.37 -12.62 22.39
N LYS A 145 22.04 -13.78 22.31
CA LYS A 145 23.26 -14.07 23.10
C LYS A 145 24.39 -13.08 22.83
N ALA A 146 24.57 -12.68 21.56
CA ALA A 146 25.59 -11.71 21.20
C ALA A 146 25.27 -10.30 21.71
N ALA A 147 24.00 -9.89 21.66
CA ALA A 147 23.54 -8.60 22.15
C ALA A 147 23.71 -8.50 23.67
N ASP A 148 23.29 -9.54 24.41
CA ASP A 148 23.44 -9.59 25.87
C ASP A 148 24.92 -9.53 26.32
N LYS A 149 25.84 -10.13 25.55
CA LYS A 149 27.28 -10.10 25.83
C LYS A 149 27.89 -8.69 25.79
N ILE A 150 27.28 -7.79 25.04
CA ILE A 150 27.72 -6.39 24.92
C ILE A 150 26.70 -5.41 25.51
N SER A 151 25.73 -5.91 26.30
CA SER A 151 24.66 -5.15 26.94
C SER A 151 23.85 -4.28 25.97
N LEU A 152 23.58 -4.81 24.78
CA LEU A 152 22.83 -4.11 23.73
C LEU A 152 21.36 -4.54 23.73
N SER A 153 20.44 -3.58 23.68
CA SER A 153 19.00 -3.86 23.52
C SER A 153 18.70 -4.33 22.10
N LEU A 154 18.01 -5.46 21.97
CA LEU A 154 17.68 -6.10 20.69
C LEU A 154 16.18 -6.44 20.63
N TYR A 155 15.55 -6.13 19.51
CA TYR A 155 14.10 -6.31 19.35
C TYR A 155 13.72 -6.80 17.95
N ILE A 156 12.63 -7.56 17.86
CA ILE A 156 11.85 -7.70 16.63
C ILE A 156 10.91 -6.50 16.54
N ILE A 157 10.71 -5.93 15.36
CA ILE A 157 9.86 -4.75 15.19
C ILE A 157 8.92 -4.85 14.00
N GLY A 158 7.81 -4.10 14.05
CA GLY A 158 6.99 -3.83 12.88
C GLY A 158 6.01 -4.94 12.51
N GLY A 159 5.90 -5.24 11.22
CA GLY A 159 4.92 -6.18 10.68
C GLY A 159 5.04 -7.60 11.23
N VAL A 160 6.24 -8.00 11.64
CA VAL A 160 6.49 -9.31 12.28
C VAL A 160 5.73 -9.43 13.60
N VAL A 161 5.83 -8.40 14.45
CA VAL A 161 5.15 -8.38 15.76
C VAL A 161 3.63 -8.43 15.59
N ARG A 162 3.11 -7.69 14.61
CA ARG A 162 1.69 -7.77 14.22
C ARG A 162 1.28 -9.17 13.81
N ASP A 163 2.06 -9.78 12.92
CA ASP A 163 1.71 -11.06 12.30
C ASP A 163 1.73 -12.19 13.34
N ILE A 164 2.68 -12.22 14.28
CA ILE A 164 2.67 -13.19 15.39
C ILE A 164 1.46 -13.03 16.31
N ILE A 165 1.01 -11.79 16.60
CA ILE A 165 -0.18 -11.53 17.43
C ILE A 165 -1.46 -12.02 16.72
N ILE A 166 -1.52 -11.91 15.40
CA ILE A 166 -2.63 -12.38 14.57
C ILE A 166 -2.57 -13.91 14.35
N GLY A 167 -1.46 -14.56 14.70
CA GLY A 167 -1.26 -16.00 14.52
C GLY A 167 -0.85 -16.39 13.10
N LYS A 168 -0.14 -15.51 12.39
CA LYS A 168 0.44 -15.76 11.07
C LYS A 168 1.93 -16.01 11.20
N GLN A 169 2.42 -17.01 10.45
CA GLN A 169 3.86 -17.25 10.38
C GLN A 169 4.58 -16.11 9.64
N SER A 170 5.69 -15.66 10.22
CA SER A 170 6.56 -14.62 9.65
C SER A 170 7.91 -15.22 9.28
N PHE A 171 8.26 -15.13 8.00
CA PHE A 171 9.52 -15.64 7.46
C PHE A 171 10.58 -14.55 7.26
N ASP A 172 10.13 -13.32 6.97
CA ASP A 172 11.00 -12.16 6.85
C ASP A 172 10.99 -11.44 8.19
N VAL A 173 12.09 -11.54 8.95
CA VAL A 173 12.19 -10.96 10.29
C VAL A 173 13.17 -9.79 10.29
N ASP A 174 12.61 -8.61 10.59
CA ASP A 174 13.37 -7.39 10.85
C ASP A 174 13.72 -7.29 12.33
N ILE A 175 15.00 -7.10 12.62
CA ILE A 175 15.48 -6.83 13.98
C ILE A 175 16.09 -5.44 14.09
N THR A 176 15.93 -4.84 15.26
CA THR A 176 16.45 -3.50 15.56
C THR A 176 17.25 -3.48 16.84
N VAL A 177 18.26 -2.61 16.90
CA VAL A 177 19.12 -2.40 18.06
C VAL A 177 19.16 -0.94 18.46
N GLU A 178 19.22 -0.66 19.76
CA GLU A 178 19.33 0.71 20.32
C GLU A 178 20.75 1.31 20.24
N GLU A 179 21.52 0.92 19.22
CA GLU A 179 22.86 1.47 18.90
C GLU A 179 23.11 1.28 17.40
N ASN A 180 24.37 1.23 16.97
CA ASN A 180 24.78 1.01 15.59
C ASN A 180 24.63 -0.47 15.16
N ALA A 181 23.68 -0.74 14.26
CA ALA A 181 23.40 -2.07 13.72
C ALA A 181 24.52 -2.64 12.87
N ILE A 182 25.31 -1.79 12.21
CA ILE A 182 26.45 -2.22 11.40
C ILE A 182 27.56 -2.73 12.32
N GLU A 183 27.85 -2.01 13.40
CA GLU A 183 28.81 -2.46 14.41
C GLU A 183 28.36 -3.76 15.09
N PHE A 184 27.07 -3.87 15.44
CA PHE A 184 26.51 -5.12 15.95
C PHE A 184 26.63 -6.27 14.94
N SER A 185 26.37 -6.02 13.65
CA SER A 185 26.52 -7.02 12.58
C SER A 185 27.96 -7.47 12.41
N ARG A 186 28.93 -6.54 12.49
CA ARG A 186 30.37 -6.84 12.48
C ARG A 186 30.76 -7.67 13.71
N PHE A 187 30.20 -7.35 14.87
CA PHE A 187 30.41 -8.13 16.09
C PHE A 187 29.85 -9.55 15.97
N LEU A 188 28.63 -9.72 15.45
CA LEU A 188 28.03 -11.04 15.18
C LEU A 188 28.91 -11.90 14.28
N ARG A 189 29.40 -11.33 13.17
CA ARG A 189 30.33 -12.01 12.27
C ARG A 189 31.63 -12.42 12.96
N LYS A 190 32.15 -11.58 13.87
CA LYS A 190 33.37 -11.91 14.62
C LYS A 190 33.14 -13.00 15.67
N GLN A 191 31.98 -13.03 16.31
CA GLN A 191 31.63 -14.07 17.29
C GLN A 191 31.35 -15.42 16.63
N TYR A 192 30.72 -15.42 15.45
CA TYR A 192 30.30 -16.64 14.75
C TYR A 192 30.77 -16.66 13.28
N PRO A 193 32.10 -16.68 13.02
CA PRO A 193 32.65 -16.49 11.67
C PRO A 193 32.26 -17.56 10.65
N ASP A 194 32.00 -18.79 11.11
CA ASP A 194 31.63 -19.92 10.25
C ASP A 194 30.12 -19.94 9.92
N ILE A 195 29.31 -19.24 10.71
CA ILE A 195 27.84 -19.23 10.63
C ILE A 195 27.34 -17.93 10.00
N VAL A 196 27.95 -16.79 10.35
CA VAL A 196 27.42 -15.46 10.04
C VAL A 196 28.21 -14.79 8.93
N LYS A 197 27.50 -14.28 7.91
CA LYS A 197 28.05 -13.46 6.83
C LYS A 197 27.23 -12.19 6.66
N ILE A 198 27.91 -11.06 6.48
CA ILE A 198 27.24 -9.81 6.10
C ILE A 198 27.09 -9.81 4.59
N LYS A 199 25.85 -9.79 4.09
CA LYS A 199 25.51 -9.80 2.66
C LYS A 199 25.62 -8.40 2.09
N GLU A 200 25.04 -7.42 2.78
CA GLU A 200 24.93 -6.04 2.32
C GLU A 200 24.93 -5.07 3.51
N ILE A 201 25.48 -3.87 3.30
CA ILE A 201 25.46 -2.78 4.26
C ILE A 201 24.92 -1.55 3.52
N HIS A 202 23.89 -0.93 4.08
CA HIS A 202 23.38 0.36 3.61
C HIS A 202 23.79 1.43 4.62
N GLU A 203 24.87 2.15 4.33
CA GLU A 203 25.42 3.15 5.25
C GLU A 203 24.48 4.33 5.49
N ASP A 204 23.70 4.75 4.49
CA ASP A 204 22.77 5.89 4.60
C ASP A 204 21.61 5.60 5.55
N PHE A 205 21.13 4.35 5.58
CA PHE A 205 20.04 3.92 6.45
C PHE A 205 20.51 3.23 7.73
N LYS A 206 21.82 3.03 7.87
CA LYS A 206 22.47 2.31 8.97
C LYS A 206 21.84 0.94 9.19
N THR A 207 21.63 0.22 8.09
CA THR A 207 21.08 -1.15 8.08
C THR A 207 22.08 -2.13 7.48
N ALA A 208 22.00 -3.37 7.92
CA ALA A 208 22.81 -4.47 7.41
C ALA A 208 21.94 -5.70 7.19
N LYS A 209 22.12 -6.34 6.02
CA LYS A 209 21.52 -7.63 5.73
C LYS A 209 22.51 -8.74 6.08
N VAL A 210 22.13 -9.62 6.99
CA VAL A 210 23.00 -10.65 7.56
C VAL A 210 22.44 -12.04 7.23
N ILE A 211 23.31 -12.91 6.71
CA ILE A 211 23.02 -14.31 6.42
C ILE A 211 23.58 -15.18 7.55
N PHE A 212 22.74 -16.07 8.06
CA PHE A 212 23.08 -17.13 9.00
C PHE A 212 23.01 -18.47 8.28
N ASN A 213 24.13 -19.20 8.22
CA ASN A 213 24.18 -20.56 7.72
C ASN A 213 23.96 -21.54 8.87
N ILE A 214 22.72 -22.02 9.02
CA ILE A 214 22.31 -22.91 10.10
C ILE A 214 21.73 -24.16 9.45
N GLU A 215 22.22 -25.34 9.84
CA GLU A 215 21.72 -26.64 9.34
C GLU A 215 21.75 -26.79 7.80
N ASN A 216 22.74 -26.18 7.13
CA ASN A 216 22.89 -26.11 5.66
C ASN A 216 21.82 -25.26 4.94
N GLU A 217 21.06 -24.44 5.66
CA GLU A 217 20.18 -23.42 5.09
C GLU A 217 20.72 -22.01 5.35
N ASN A 218 20.45 -21.09 4.42
CA ASN A 218 20.74 -19.67 4.58
C ASN A 218 19.48 -18.95 5.08
N ILE A 219 19.56 -18.38 6.27
CA ILE A 219 18.53 -17.51 6.85
C ILE A 219 19.00 -16.07 6.71
N GLU A 220 18.19 -15.21 6.11
CA GLU A 220 18.50 -13.79 5.98
C GLU A 220 17.72 -13.00 7.04
N LEU A 221 18.42 -12.13 7.78
CA LEU A 221 17.83 -11.18 8.72
C LEU A 221 18.27 -9.77 8.35
N ASP A 222 17.33 -8.83 8.40
CA ASP A 222 17.60 -7.40 8.26
C ASP A 222 17.79 -6.78 9.65
N ILE A 223 18.96 -6.17 9.87
CA ILE A 223 19.36 -5.56 11.14
C ILE A 223 19.44 -4.05 10.95
N ALA A 224 18.63 -3.30 11.71
CA ALA A 224 18.55 -1.85 11.67
C ALA A 224 18.90 -1.21 13.01
N SER A 225 19.43 0.01 12.98
CA SER A 225 19.49 0.85 14.16
C SER A 225 18.11 1.46 14.44
N THR A 226 17.75 1.61 15.71
CA THR A 226 16.69 2.55 16.08
C THR A 226 17.08 3.94 15.60
N ARG A 227 16.10 4.73 15.14
CA ARG A 227 16.40 6.05 14.61
C ARG A 227 15.26 7.04 14.77
N LYS A 228 15.64 8.32 14.84
CA LYS A 228 14.76 9.48 14.64
C LYS A 228 14.79 9.90 13.20
N GLU A 229 13.62 10.25 12.68
CA GLU A 229 13.46 10.75 11.31
C GLU A 229 12.94 12.18 11.34
N LYS A 230 13.39 12.98 10.37
CA LYS A 230 12.85 14.30 10.07
C LYS A 230 12.30 14.31 8.64
N TYR A 231 11.14 14.92 8.48
CA TYR A 231 10.55 15.19 7.17
C TYR A 231 10.88 16.64 6.81
N PRO A 232 11.67 16.90 5.76
CA PRO A 232 12.09 18.25 5.42
C PRO A 232 10.97 19.10 4.77
N TYR A 233 9.98 18.44 4.15
CA TYR A 233 8.80 19.05 3.52
C TYR A 233 7.67 17.99 3.46
N PRO A 234 6.38 18.39 3.30
CA PRO A 234 5.25 17.46 3.15
C PRO A 234 5.46 16.47 2.03
N ALA A 235 4.99 15.23 2.20
CA ALA A 235 5.16 14.14 1.23
C ALA A 235 6.63 13.78 0.89
N GLY A 236 7.62 14.40 1.54
CA GLY A 236 9.04 14.16 1.32
C GLY A 236 9.51 12.81 1.85
N LEU A 237 10.70 12.39 1.41
CA LEU A 237 11.37 11.24 2.00
C LEU A 237 11.90 11.59 3.40
N PRO A 238 11.73 10.69 4.39
CA PRO A 238 12.32 10.90 5.71
C PRO A 238 13.85 10.88 5.64
N GLN A 239 14.48 11.77 6.37
CA GLN A 239 15.93 11.78 6.59
C GLN A 239 16.25 11.31 8.00
N VAL A 240 17.28 10.46 8.13
CA VAL A 240 17.76 9.99 9.43
C VAL A 240 18.44 11.14 10.16
N ASP A 241 17.88 11.53 11.31
CA ASP A 241 18.42 12.61 12.15
C ASP A 241 19.43 12.08 13.17
N GLN A 242 19.06 10.98 13.84
CA GLN A 242 19.88 10.34 14.87
C GLN A 242 19.63 8.83 14.86
N ILE A 243 20.67 8.03 15.07
CA ILE A 243 20.58 6.58 15.32
C ILE A 243 20.81 6.27 16.80
N GLY A 244 20.39 5.08 17.24
CA GLY A 244 20.52 4.64 18.64
C GLY A 244 19.59 5.41 19.59
N CYS A 245 18.43 5.85 19.08
CA CYS A 245 17.42 6.49 19.92
C CYS A 245 16.65 5.46 20.74
N ASP A 246 15.87 5.90 21.71
CA ASP A 246 15.01 5.01 22.51
C ASP A 246 13.99 4.30 21.61
N MET A 247 13.62 3.05 21.95
CA MET A 247 12.66 2.27 21.18
C MET A 247 11.32 2.99 20.99
N LYS A 248 10.85 3.75 21.99
CA LYS A 248 9.59 4.51 21.88
C LYS A 248 9.68 5.58 20.80
N GLU A 249 10.85 6.19 20.61
CA GLU A 249 11.09 7.20 19.58
C GLU A 249 11.10 6.57 18.17
N ASP A 250 11.70 5.38 18.00
CA ASP A 250 11.66 4.64 16.72
C ASP A 250 10.25 4.14 16.38
N ILE A 251 9.48 3.75 17.40
CA ILE A 251 8.08 3.33 17.25
C ILE A 251 7.21 4.52 16.79
N SER A 252 7.44 5.72 17.34
CA SER A 252 6.57 6.89 17.12
C SER A 252 6.66 7.52 15.73
N ARG A 253 7.69 7.20 14.94
CA ARG A 253 7.85 7.70 13.55
C ARG A 253 7.16 6.84 12.48
N ARG A 254 6.65 5.67 12.88
CA ARG A 254 6.05 4.69 11.96
C ARG A 254 4.65 5.12 11.50
N ASP A 255 4.00 4.27 10.71
CA ASP A 255 2.75 4.63 10.02
C ASP A 255 1.51 4.37 10.88
N PHE A 256 1.35 3.14 11.41
CA PHE A 256 0.15 2.71 12.12
C PHE A 256 0.44 2.00 13.43
N THR A 257 -0.46 2.12 14.41
CA THR A 257 -0.33 1.51 15.76
C THR A 257 -0.04 0.02 15.66
N ILE A 258 -0.78 -0.69 14.80
CA ILE A 258 -0.63 -2.13 14.54
C ILE A 258 0.75 -2.53 14.01
N ASN A 259 1.52 -1.59 13.43
CA ASN A 259 2.87 -1.80 12.91
C ASN A 259 3.95 -1.13 13.79
N SER A 260 3.56 -0.61 14.95
CA SER A 260 4.37 0.26 15.81
C SER A 260 4.52 -0.38 17.18
N MET A 261 4.96 -1.63 17.18
CA MET A 261 5.25 -2.42 18.37
C MET A 261 6.58 -3.15 18.18
N ALA A 262 7.24 -3.44 19.30
CA ALA A 262 8.48 -4.20 19.33
C ALA A 262 8.41 -5.35 20.34
N LEU A 263 9.13 -6.43 20.08
CA LEU A 263 9.24 -7.58 20.95
C LEU A 263 10.70 -7.77 21.36
N SER A 264 11.00 -7.73 22.66
CA SER A 264 12.39 -7.87 23.12
C SER A 264 12.94 -9.27 22.93
N LEU A 265 14.20 -9.33 22.48
CA LEU A 265 14.95 -10.56 22.29
C LEU A 265 16.05 -10.76 23.36
N ASN A 266 16.28 -9.79 24.25
CA ASN A 266 17.24 -9.95 25.34
C ASN A 266 16.76 -10.98 26.36
N GLN A 267 17.66 -11.74 26.99
CA GLN A 267 17.25 -12.83 27.89
C GLN A 267 16.48 -12.35 29.13
N ALA A 268 16.81 -11.17 29.65
CA ALA A 268 16.20 -10.64 30.87
C ALA A 268 14.70 -10.33 30.73
N ASN A 269 14.24 -10.04 29.52
CA ASN A 269 12.87 -9.62 29.20
C ASN A 269 12.41 -10.26 27.88
N PHE A 270 12.84 -11.49 27.61
CA PHE A 270 12.57 -12.20 26.37
C PHE A 270 11.07 -12.26 26.08
N CYS A 271 10.68 -11.91 24.85
CA CYS A 271 9.30 -11.79 24.40
C CYS A 271 8.45 -10.75 25.16
N LYS A 272 9.05 -9.78 25.85
CA LYS A 272 8.32 -8.62 26.38
C LYS A 272 7.87 -7.72 25.24
N LEU A 273 6.58 -7.42 25.19
CA LEU A 273 5.98 -6.50 24.23
C LEU A 273 6.21 -5.04 24.66
N ILE A 274 6.72 -4.25 23.74
CA ILE A 274 6.85 -2.79 23.85
C ILE A 274 5.80 -2.18 22.92
N ASP A 275 4.74 -1.66 23.53
CA ASP A 275 3.58 -1.10 22.83
C ASP A 275 3.10 0.22 23.48
N PRO A 276 3.82 1.33 23.24
CA PRO A 276 3.45 2.63 23.80
C PRO A 276 2.19 3.23 23.17
N LEU A 277 1.74 2.72 22.01
CA LEU A 277 0.65 3.30 21.20
C LEU A 277 -0.61 2.42 21.14
N ASP A 278 -0.67 1.39 21.99
CA ASP A 278 -1.83 0.48 22.12
C ASP A 278 -2.19 -0.31 20.85
N GLY A 279 -1.18 -0.58 20.02
CA GLY A 279 -1.30 -1.39 18.82
C GLY A 279 -1.83 -2.80 19.10
N TYR A 280 -1.55 -3.38 20.27
CA TYR A 280 -2.07 -4.70 20.65
C TYR A 280 -3.60 -4.70 20.72
N ASN A 281 -4.19 -3.68 21.35
CA ASN A 281 -5.65 -3.55 21.44
C ASN A 281 -6.27 -3.17 20.11
N ASP A 282 -5.58 -2.38 19.27
CA ASP A 282 -6.04 -2.09 17.91
C ASP A 282 -6.04 -3.35 17.03
N ILE A 283 -5.08 -4.27 17.20
CA ILE A 283 -5.12 -5.58 16.55
C ILE A 283 -6.31 -6.40 17.03
N LYS A 284 -6.57 -6.45 18.35
CA LYS A 284 -7.72 -7.19 18.92
C LYS A 284 -9.06 -6.58 18.56
N GLY A 285 -9.12 -5.26 18.39
CA GLY A 285 -10.29 -4.49 18.00
C GLY A 285 -10.39 -4.29 16.48
N GLU A 286 -9.57 -4.97 15.67
CA GLU A 286 -9.60 -4.91 14.21
C GLU A 286 -9.61 -3.47 13.66
N THR A 287 -8.76 -2.60 14.21
CA THR A 287 -8.71 -1.17 13.90
C THR A 287 -7.37 -0.75 13.27
N ILE A 288 -7.42 0.07 12.21
CA ILE A 288 -6.26 0.73 11.59
C ILE A 288 -6.22 2.19 12.05
N ARG A 289 -5.04 2.61 12.53
CA ARG A 289 -4.90 3.92 13.15
C ARG A 289 -3.53 4.54 12.97
N ILE A 290 -3.49 5.83 12.64
CA ILE A 290 -2.25 6.61 12.56
C ILE A 290 -1.70 6.97 13.95
N LEU A 291 -0.41 7.34 14.01
CA LEU A 291 0.28 7.63 15.27
C LEU A 291 0.17 9.09 15.74
N HIS A 292 -0.09 10.01 14.82
CA HIS A 292 -0.22 11.44 15.11
C HIS A 292 -0.99 12.16 13.99
N PRO A 293 -1.58 13.34 14.25
CA PRO A 293 -2.48 14.00 13.30
C PRO A 293 -1.82 14.41 11.98
N ILE A 294 -0.53 14.72 12.03
CA ILE A 294 0.28 15.15 10.88
C ILE A 294 0.72 13.95 10.00
N SER A 295 0.37 12.70 10.33
CA SER A 295 0.88 11.49 9.68
C SER A 295 0.67 11.47 8.17
N PHE A 296 -0.49 11.92 7.69
CA PHE A 296 -0.78 11.98 6.24
C PHE A 296 -0.14 13.18 5.55
N VAL A 297 0.15 14.27 6.27
CA VAL A 297 0.93 15.40 5.74
C VAL A 297 2.40 15.01 5.58
N ASP A 298 2.96 14.29 6.55
CA ASP A 298 4.31 13.73 6.47
C ASP A 298 4.43 12.79 5.26
N ASP A 299 3.44 11.90 5.06
CA ASP A 299 3.42 10.95 3.95
C ASP A 299 1.99 10.58 3.49
N PRO A 300 1.48 11.22 2.41
CA PRO A 300 0.15 10.93 1.88
C PRO A 300 0.00 9.50 1.34
N THR A 301 1.09 8.78 1.01
CA THR A 301 0.97 7.37 0.58
C THR A 301 0.43 6.48 1.70
N ARG A 302 0.51 6.92 2.96
CA ARG A 302 -0.11 6.24 4.10
C ARG A 302 -1.62 6.08 3.95
N ILE A 303 -2.30 6.93 3.17
CA ILE A 303 -3.74 6.75 2.89
C ILE A 303 -3.99 5.44 2.14
N ILE A 304 -3.23 5.19 1.06
CA ILE A 304 -3.32 3.93 0.29
C ILE A 304 -2.85 2.76 1.15
N ARG A 305 -1.84 2.95 2.00
CA ARG A 305 -1.38 1.92 2.95
C ARG A 305 -2.44 1.55 3.99
N ALA A 306 -3.16 2.53 4.53
CA ALA A 306 -4.25 2.30 5.49
C ALA A 306 -5.33 1.45 4.85
N LEU A 307 -5.74 1.82 3.63
CA LEU A 307 -6.67 1.05 2.83
C LEU A 307 -6.15 -0.38 2.56
N LYS A 308 -4.89 -0.52 2.14
CA LYS A 308 -4.24 -1.81 1.90
C LYS A 308 -4.32 -2.72 3.13
N PHE A 309 -3.95 -2.22 4.31
CA PHE A 309 -3.99 -3.00 5.55
C PHE A 309 -5.41 -3.33 5.96
N SER A 310 -6.33 -2.37 5.82
CA SER A 310 -7.75 -2.55 6.05
C SER A 310 -8.34 -3.66 5.18
N ILE A 311 -8.01 -3.73 3.88
CA ILE A 311 -8.41 -4.82 2.97
C ILE A 311 -7.70 -6.14 3.30
N ARG A 312 -6.41 -6.09 3.61
CA ARG A 312 -5.58 -7.28 3.87
C ARG A 312 -6.05 -8.02 5.12
N PHE A 313 -6.32 -7.29 6.19
CA PHE A 313 -6.70 -7.82 7.50
C PHE A 313 -8.20 -7.78 7.79
N ASN A 314 -9.00 -7.12 6.93
CA ASN A 314 -10.43 -6.87 7.15
C ASN A 314 -10.68 -6.07 8.43
N TYR A 315 -9.84 -5.05 8.65
CA TYR A 315 -9.93 -4.11 9.77
C TYR A 315 -10.60 -2.83 9.31
N GLU A 316 -11.16 -2.04 10.20
CA GLU A 316 -11.74 -0.72 9.87
C GLU A 316 -10.79 0.42 10.25
N LEU A 317 -10.86 1.53 9.54
CA LEU A 317 -10.14 2.74 9.95
C LEU A 317 -10.86 3.37 11.14
N GLU A 318 -10.09 3.90 12.09
CA GLU A 318 -10.69 4.81 13.08
C GLU A 318 -11.29 6.03 12.38
N LYS A 319 -12.45 6.51 12.85
CA LYS A 319 -13.07 7.77 12.44
C LYS A 319 -12.12 8.96 12.36
N ALA A 320 -11.24 9.18 13.33
CA ALA A 320 -10.27 10.29 13.30
C ALA A 320 -9.21 10.09 12.20
N THR A 321 -8.76 8.85 12.01
CA THR A 321 -7.85 8.48 10.92
C THR A 321 -8.53 8.67 9.56
N GLU A 322 -9.79 8.27 9.41
CA GLU A 322 -10.58 8.47 8.19
C GLU A 322 -10.80 9.96 7.89
N TYR A 323 -11.16 10.75 8.91
CA TYR A 323 -11.34 12.19 8.79
C TYR A 323 -10.07 12.89 8.30
N LEU A 324 -8.92 12.63 8.93
CA LEU A 324 -7.65 13.22 8.54
C LEU A 324 -7.20 12.78 7.14
N ALA A 325 -7.50 11.54 6.74
CA ALA A 325 -7.24 11.08 5.38
C ALA A 325 -8.06 11.88 4.36
N GLN A 326 -9.36 12.10 4.62
CA GLN A 326 -10.25 12.88 3.74
C GLN A 326 -9.81 14.35 3.64
N THR A 327 -9.55 15.01 4.77
CA THR A 327 -9.08 16.40 4.78
C THR A 327 -7.74 16.53 4.06
N CYS A 328 -6.83 15.56 4.23
CA CYS A 328 -5.58 15.53 3.49
C CYS A 328 -5.85 15.46 1.99
N LEU A 329 -6.68 14.52 1.51
CA LEU A 329 -7.06 14.36 0.08
C LEU A 329 -7.60 15.65 -0.57
N GLU A 330 -8.20 16.54 0.20
CA GLU A 330 -8.76 17.81 -0.28
C GLU A 330 -7.75 18.97 -0.27
N SER A 331 -6.61 18.82 0.40
CA SER A 331 -5.67 19.93 0.67
C SER A 331 -4.63 20.19 -0.43
N GLU A 332 -4.71 19.51 -1.57
CA GLU A 332 -3.81 19.67 -2.74
C GLU A 332 -2.29 19.52 -2.45
N LEU A 333 -1.90 18.90 -1.33
CA LEU A 333 -0.50 18.77 -0.90
C LEU A 333 0.35 17.77 -1.72
N PHE A 334 -0.13 17.31 -2.88
CA PHE A 334 0.38 16.11 -3.56
C PHE A 334 1.36 16.35 -4.71
N ASP A 335 1.60 17.61 -5.09
CA ASP A 335 2.38 17.92 -6.30
C ASP A 335 3.82 17.40 -6.24
N ASN A 336 4.39 17.26 -5.04
CA ASN A 336 5.74 16.74 -4.82
C ASN A 336 5.78 15.24 -4.46
N LEU A 337 4.64 14.55 -4.48
CA LEU A 337 4.58 13.13 -4.11
C LEU A 337 5.16 12.27 -5.23
N GLY A 338 6.30 11.62 -4.96
CA GLY A 338 6.98 10.77 -5.94
C GLY A 338 6.08 9.66 -6.48
N GLY A 339 5.79 9.70 -7.78
CA GLY A 339 4.85 8.80 -8.45
C GLY A 339 5.16 7.31 -8.30
N GLU A 340 6.43 6.94 -8.19
CA GLU A 340 6.84 5.54 -7.93
C GLU A 340 6.32 5.01 -6.60
N ARG A 341 6.22 5.86 -5.57
CA ARG A 341 5.70 5.46 -4.25
C ARG A 341 4.21 5.19 -4.31
N ILE A 342 3.48 6.08 -5.00
CA ILE A 342 2.04 5.92 -5.26
C ILE A 342 1.81 4.63 -6.05
N LYS A 343 2.55 4.43 -7.14
CA LYS A 343 2.51 3.20 -7.95
C LYS A 343 2.75 1.96 -7.09
N SER A 344 3.79 1.95 -6.26
CA SER A 344 4.11 0.81 -5.39
C SER A 344 2.96 0.46 -4.44
N GLU A 345 2.35 1.46 -3.81
CA GLU A 345 1.25 1.23 -2.87
C GLU A 345 -0.05 0.80 -3.57
N ILE A 346 -0.38 1.38 -4.74
CA ILE A 346 -1.51 0.94 -5.56
C ILE A 346 -1.29 -0.50 -6.05
N LYS A 347 -0.10 -0.80 -6.57
CA LYS A 347 0.27 -2.13 -7.05
C LYS A 347 0.07 -3.17 -5.96
N GLN A 348 0.62 -2.93 -4.76
CA GLN A 348 0.44 -3.83 -3.62
C GLN A 348 -1.02 -3.96 -3.19
N THR A 349 -1.80 -2.89 -3.27
CA THR A 349 -3.22 -2.87 -2.87
C THR A 349 -4.09 -3.68 -3.83
N PHE A 350 -3.98 -3.42 -5.14
CA PHE A 350 -4.80 -4.10 -6.14
C PHE A 350 -4.34 -5.52 -6.45
N ASN A 351 -3.04 -5.85 -6.29
CA ASN A 351 -2.57 -7.23 -6.39
C ASN A 351 -3.08 -8.13 -5.25
N LEU A 352 -3.70 -7.59 -4.20
CA LEU A 352 -4.49 -8.40 -3.25
C LEU A 352 -5.67 -9.11 -3.93
N ASN A 353 -6.07 -8.66 -5.13
CA ASN A 353 -7.16 -9.22 -5.94
C ASN A 353 -8.46 -9.42 -5.14
N LYS A 354 -8.83 -8.40 -4.37
CA LYS A 354 -10.07 -8.37 -3.57
C LYS A 354 -11.03 -7.31 -4.12
N PRO A 355 -12.32 -7.63 -4.35
CA PRO A 355 -13.29 -6.66 -4.85
C PRO A 355 -13.43 -5.42 -3.96
N LYS A 356 -13.37 -5.60 -2.63
CA LYS A 356 -13.40 -4.48 -1.68
C LYS A 356 -12.31 -3.44 -1.95
N GLY A 357 -11.19 -3.83 -2.58
CA GLY A 357 -10.06 -2.94 -2.81
C GLY A 357 -10.39 -1.77 -3.74
N LEU A 358 -10.86 -2.05 -4.95
CA LEU A 358 -11.22 -1.00 -5.90
C LEU A 358 -12.41 -0.17 -5.39
N VAL A 359 -13.42 -0.83 -4.81
CA VAL A 359 -14.62 -0.15 -4.29
C VAL A 359 -14.27 0.86 -3.21
N ARG A 360 -13.44 0.46 -2.24
CA ARG A 360 -13.03 1.37 -1.17
C ARG A 360 -12.05 2.43 -1.66
N PHE A 361 -11.13 2.09 -2.57
CA PHE A 361 -10.24 3.06 -3.20
C PHE A 361 -11.00 4.23 -3.86
N VAL A 362 -12.16 3.93 -4.45
CA VAL A 362 -13.06 4.94 -5.04
C VAL A 362 -13.88 5.65 -3.96
N ASN A 363 -14.57 4.93 -3.09
CA ASN A 363 -15.43 5.52 -2.05
C ASN A 363 -14.68 6.46 -1.10
N GLU A 364 -13.43 6.10 -0.76
CA GLU A 364 -12.55 6.88 0.11
C GLU A 364 -11.71 7.91 -0.67
N ARG A 365 -11.98 8.10 -1.98
CA ARG A 365 -11.30 9.08 -2.86
C ARG A 365 -9.77 8.94 -2.91
N SER A 366 -9.23 7.75 -2.62
CA SER A 366 -7.79 7.49 -2.66
C SER A 366 -7.18 7.73 -4.05
N TYR A 367 -7.99 7.70 -5.11
CA TYR A 367 -7.57 8.05 -6.47
C TYR A 367 -7.16 9.51 -6.65
N TYR A 368 -7.51 10.43 -5.74
CA TYR A 368 -7.04 11.83 -5.78
C TYR A 368 -5.52 11.94 -5.69
N LEU A 369 -4.86 10.97 -5.04
CA LEU A 369 -3.39 10.88 -5.02
C LEU A 369 -2.81 10.59 -6.41
N ILE A 370 -3.57 9.90 -7.27
CA ILE A 370 -3.21 9.71 -8.68
C ILE A 370 -3.54 10.98 -9.44
N ASP A 371 -4.83 11.33 -9.51
CA ASP A 371 -5.32 12.51 -10.20
C ASP A 371 -6.77 12.76 -9.78
N LYS A 372 -7.05 13.96 -9.25
CA LYS A 372 -8.40 14.38 -8.83
C LYS A 372 -9.41 14.47 -9.99
N THR A 373 -8.93 14.54 -11.23
CA THR A 373 -9.77 14.63 -12.43
C THR A 373 -10.30 13.28 -12.90
N ILE A 374 -9.77 12.16 -12.37
CA ILE A 374 -10.28 10.83 -12.68
C ILE A 374 -11.76 10.75 -12.31
N GLN A 375 -12.57 10.20 -13.23
CA GLN A 375 -13.99 9.94 -13.04
C GLN A 375 -14.23 8.43 -12.97
N PRO A 376 -14.22 7.82 -11.77
CA PRO A 376 -14.45 6.39 -11.65
C PRO A 376 -15.83 6.00 -12.22
N PRO A 377 -15.96 4.80 -12.81
CA PRO A 377 -17.27 4.28 -13.26
C PRO A 377 -18.31 4.29 -12.14
N GLU A 378 -19.57 4.63 -12.46
CA GLU A 378 -20.69 4.53 -11.50
C GLU A 378 -20.90 3.08 -11.01
N SER A 379 -20.69 2.09 -11.90
CA SER A 379 -20.82 0.66 -11.63
C SER A 379 -19.55 0.02 -11.04
N ILE A 380 -18.75 0.78 -10.28
CA ILE A 380 -17.44 0.33 -9.77
C ILE A 380 -17.56 -0.96 -8.95
N LYS A 381 -18.67 -1.14 -8.23
CA LYS A 381 -18.91 -2.32 -7.40
C LYS A 381 -19.05 -3.56 -8.27
N GLU A 382 -19.94 -3.54 -9.24
CA GLU A 382 -20.21 -4.62 -10.18
C GLU A 382 -18.93 -4.96 -10.98
N LEU A 383 -18.26 -3.94 -11.51
CA LEU A 383 -17.00 -4.08 -12.24
C LEU A 383 -15.91 -4.71 -11.37
N SER A 384 -15.83 -4.37 -10.08
CA SER A 384 -14.83 -4.93 -9.19
C SER A 384 -15.03 -6.43 -8.90
N PHE A 385 -16.29 -6.87 -8.77
CA PHE A 385 -16.61 -8.29 -8.64
C PHE A 385 -16.30 -9.04 -9.94
N LYS A 386 -16.75 -8.51 -11.08
CA LYS A 386 -16.47 -9.09 -12.41
C LYS A 386 -14.97 -9.17 -12.66
N CYS A 387 -14.21 -8.14 -12.31
CA CYS A 387 -12.75 -8.11 -12.41
C CYS A 387 -12.09 -9.29 -11.69
N ARG A 388 -12.45 -9.51 -10.41
CA ARG A 388 -11.92 -10.62 -9.62
C ARG A 388 -12.25 -11.98 -10.25
N GLU A 389 -13.48 -12.16 -10.73
CA GLU A 389 -13.90 -13.41 -11.37
C GLU A 389 -13.12 -13.67 -12.67
N ILE A 390 -12.97 -12.65 -13.51
CA ILE A 390 -12.23 -12.74 -14.78
C ILE A 390 -10.74 -12.99 -14.52
N ILE A 391 -10.10 -12.27 -13.59
CA ILE A 391 -8.70 -12.52 -13.20
C ILE A 391 -8.53 -13.95 -12.69
N SER A 392 -9.44 -14.44 -11.84
CA SER A 392 -9.35 -15.81 -11.30
C SER A 392 -9.50 -16.86 -12.40
N LYS A 393 -10.34 -16.60 -13.41
CA LYS A 393 -10.54 -17.51 -14.55
C LYS A 393 -9.36 -17.49 -15.52
N TYR A 394 -8.75 -16.33 -15.73
CA TYR A 394 -7.72 -16.09 -16.75
C TYR A 394 -6.33 -15.80 -16.19
N GLU A 395 -6.05 -16.16 -14.94
CA GLU A 395 -4.78 -15.89 -14.26
C GLU A 395 -3.55 -16.33 -15.07
N LYS A 396 -3.65 -17.47 -15.76
CA LYS A 396 -2.58 -18.03 -16.60
C LYS A 396 -2.24 -17.20 -17.85
N HIS A 397 -3.15 -16.29 -18.25
CA HIS A 397 -2.96 -15.40 -19.40
C HIS A 397 -2.33 -14.08 -19.01
N ILE A 398 -2.34 -13.74 -17.72
CA ILE A 398 -1.68 -12.54 -17.22
C ILE A 398 -0.18 -12.83 -17.24
N GLY A 399 0.59 -12.00 -17.94
CA GLY A 399 2.02 -12.25 -18.18
C GLY A 399 2.83 -12.37 -16.89
N SER A 400 2.33 -11.75 -15.81
CA SER A 400 2.83 -11.90 -14.46
C SER A 400 1.74 -11.55 -13.43
N PRO A 401 1.68 -12.21 -12.26
CA PRO A 401 0.81 -11.77 -11.15
C PRO A 401 0.99 -10.29 -10.78
N ASP A 402 2.17 -9.74 -11.06
CA ASP A 402 2.51 -8.34 -10.86
C ASP A 402 1.80 -7.35 -11.79
N LEU A 403 1.01 -7.82 -12.77
CA LEU A 403 0.23 -6.99 -13.69
C LEU A 403 -1.26 -6.92 -13.32
N ILE A 404 -1.72 -7.68 -12.32
CA ILE A 404 -3.12 -7.66 -11.86
C ILE A 404 -3.59 -6.24 -11.52
N TRP A 405 -2.75 -5.46 -10.84
CA TRP A 405 -3.08 -4.09 -10.47
C TRP A 405 -3.35 -3.17 -11.67
N LEU A 406 -2.74 -3.42 -12.83
CA LEU A 406 -3.00 -2.64 -14.05
C LEU A 406 -4.40 -2.90 -14.59
N ILE A 407 -4.92 -4.12 -14.41
CA ILE A 407 -6.30 -4.44 -14.79
C ILE A 407 -7.26 -3.61 -13.92
N TYR A 408 -7.03 -3.57 -12.61
CA TYR A 408 -7.80 -2.72 -11.69
C TYR A 408 -7.64 -1.22 -12.00
N LEU A 409 -6.43 -0.75 -12.29
CA LEU A 409 -6.19 0.64 -12.68
C LEU A 409 -6.89 0.97 -14.01
N GLY A 410 -6.85 0.07 -15.00
CA GLY A 410 -7.53 0.22 -16.28
C GLY A 410 -9.05 0.33 -16.16
N ILE A 411 -9.65 -0.38 -15.19
CA ILE A 411 -11.08 -0.23 -14.86
C ILE A 411 -11.34 1.14 -14.22
N LEU A 412 -10.49 1.56 -13.28
CA LEU A 412 -10.63 2.84 -12.58
C LEU A 412 -10.63 4.03 -13.56
N ILE A 413 -9.77 3.98 -14.58
CA ILE A 413 -9.56 5.09 -15.53
C ILE A 413 -10.24 4.84 -16.89
N ASN A 414 -11.21 3.93 -16.97
CA ASN A 414 -11.82 3.54 -18.25
C ASN A 414 -12.58 4.68 -18.97
N THR A 415 -13.03 5.68 -18.22
CA THR A 415 -13.72 6.88 -18.72
C THR A 415 -12.73 7.90 -19.28
N SER A 416 -11.48 7.86 -18.84
CA SER A 416 -10.42 8.78 -19.26
C SER A 416 -10.10 8.62 -20.75
N SER A 417 -9.73 9.74 -21.36
CA SER A 417 -9.18 9.86 -22.70
C SER A 417 -7.78 9.26 -22.78
N LYS A 418 -7.26 9.05 -24.00
CA LYS A 418 -5.91 8.52 -24.20
C LYS A 418 -4.84 9.48 -23.64
N ASP A 419 -5.06 10.78 -23.77
CA ASP A 419 -4.12 11.81 -23.30
C ASP A 419 -4.06 11.83 -21.77
N GLU A 420 -5.20 11.71 -21.10
CA GLU A 420 -5.27 11.58 -19.63
C GLU A 420 -4.59 10.29 -19.15
N ILE A 421 -4.83 9.16 -19.82
CA ILE A 421 -4.15 7.88 -19.50
C ILE A 421 -2.63 8.03 -19.65
N ALA A 422 -2.16 8.70 -20.72
CA ALA A 422 -0.74 8.96 -20.92
C ALA A 422 -0.15 9.87 -19.83
N GLN A 423 -0.88 10.88 -19.38
CA GLN A 423 -0.46 11.75 -18.27
C GLN A 423 -0.37 10.97 -16.95
N ILE A 424 -1.36 10.14 -16.65
CA ILE A 424 -1.35 9.24 -15.49
C ILE A 424 -0.15 8.27 -15.58
N ALA A 425 0.13 7.74 -16.77
CA ALA A 425 1.26 6.85 -16.98
C ALA A 425 2.60 7.51 -16.69
N VAL A 426 2.79 8.76 -17.15
CA VAL A 426 3.98 9.57 -16.83
C VAL A 426 4.04 9.85 -15.33
N LYS A 427 2.94 10.30 -14.72
CA LYS A 427 2.89 10.64 -13.30
C LYS A 427 3.24 9.45 -12.41
N LEU A 428 2.77 8.25 -12.74
CA LEU A 428 3.06 7.03 -11.98
C LEU A 428 4.39 6.36 -12.36
N TYR A 429 5.15 6.89 -13.32
CA TYR A 429 6.36 6.24 -13.85
C TYR A 429 6.09 4.81 -14.34
N LEU A 430 5.06 4.67 -15.19
CA LEU A 430 4.77 3.40 -15.84
C LEU A 430 5.83 3.08 -16.90
N SER A 431 6.20 1.80 -17.02
CA SER A 431 7.05 1.34 -18.11
C SER A 431 6.32 1.43 -19.45
N GLY A 432 7.05 1.33 -20.56
CA GLY A 432 6.45 1.32 -21.90
C GLY A 432 5.39 0.22 -22.06
N MET A 433 5.67 -0.99 -21.56
CA MET A 433 4.71 -2.11 -21.58
C MET A 433 3.46 -1.80 -20.74
N GLU A 434 3.63 -1.29 -19.52
CA GLU A 434 2.50 -0.96 -18.64
C GLU A 434 1.60 0.13 -19.24
N THR A 435 2.22 1.09 -19.94
CA THR A 435 1.52 2.17 -20.65
C THR A 435 0.76 1.63 -21.87
N GLU A 436 1.40 0.78 -22.68
CA GLU A 436 0.78 0.09 -23.82
C GLU A 436 -0.41 -0.78 -23.40
N ILE A 437 -0.36 -1.43 -22.23
CA ILE A 437 -1.50 -2.19 -21.70
C ILE A 437 -2.73 -1.29 -21.53
N LEU A 438 -2.57 -0.14 -20.87
CA LEU A 438 -3.68 0.78 -20.58
C LEU A 438 -4.20 1.49 -21.84
N ILE A 439 -3.29 1.96 -22.71
CA ILE A 439 -3.66 2.59 -23.99
C ILE A 439 -4.32 1.56 -24.91
N GLY A 440 -3.79 0.33 -24.96
CA GLY A 440 -4.34 -0.78 -25.71
C GLY A 440 -5.76 -1.12 -25.27
N ALA A 441 -6.01 -1.17 -23.95
CA ALA A 441 -7.36 -1.36 -23.43
C ALA A 441 -8.32 -0.25 -23.89
N LYS A 442 -7.88 1.02 -23.88
CA LYS A 442 -8.68 2.15 -24.35
C LYS A 442 -8.93 2.10 -25.87
N ASN A 443 -7.93 1.72 -26.65
CA ASN A 443 -8.05 1.51 -28.09
C ASN A 443 -9.09 0.43 -28.41
N LEU A 444 -9.00 -0.70 -27.71
CA LEU A 444 -9.93 -1.80 -27.87
C LEU A 444 -11.34 -1.38 -27.46
N GLN A 445 -11.52 -0.68 -26.33
CA GLN A 445 -12.80 -0.13 -25.90
C GLN A 445 -13.43 0.78 -26.97
N ASN A 446 -12.66 1.71 -27.54
CA ASN A 446 -13.15 2.64 -28.55
C ASN A 446 -13.59 1.94 -29.84
N ASN A 447 -12.94 0.82 -30.18
CA ASN A 447 -13.20 0.05 -31.40
C ASN A 447 -14.06 -1.20 -31.13
N ILE A 448 -14.50 -1.44 -29.90
CA ILE A 448 -15.06 -2.74 -29.48
C ILE A 448 -16.32 -3.12 -30.27
N ASN A 449 -17.10 -2.12 -30.67
CA ASN A 449 -18.30 -2.33 -31.49
C ASN A 449 -18.01 -2.88 -32.90
N GLN A 450 -16.77 -2.76 -33.38
CA GLN A 450 -16.33 -3.39 -34.63
C GLN A 450 -16.31 -4.92 -34.53
N LEU A 451 -16.26 -5.48 -33.31
CA LEU A 451 -16.38 -6.92 -33.10
C LEU A 451 -17.81 -7.44 -33.35
N LYS A 452 -18.86 -6.61 -33.26
CA LYS A 452 -20.26 -7.03 -33.45
C LYS A 452 -20.56 -7.60 -34.85
N PRO A 453 -20.24 -6.93 -35.96
CA PRO A 453 -20.53 -7.46 -37.29
C PRO A 453 -19.67 -8.67 -37.68
N ILE A 454 -18.56 -8.92 -36.97
CA ILE A 454 -17.62 -10.00 -37.30
C ILE A 454 -18.30 -11.36 -37.12
N GLN A 455 -18.19 -12.18 -38.16
CA GLN A 455 -18.75 -13.53 -38.19
C GLN A 455 -17.67 -14.61 -38.24
N THR A 456 -16.49 -14.32 -38.78
CA THR A 456 -15.45 -15.33 -38.95
C THR A 456 -14.52 -15.39 -37.73
N ARG A 457 -13.98 -16.59 -37.48
CA ARG A 457 -13.06 -16.83 -36.37
C ARG A 457 -11.74 -16.09 -36.57
N PHE A 458 -11.25 -16.02 -37.81
CA PHE A 458 -10.01 -15.31 -38.12
C PHE A 458 -10.12 -13.81 -37.94
N GLU A 459 -11.23 -13.18 -38.33
CA GLU A 459 -11.43 -11.74 -38.09
C GLU A 459 -11.44 -11.42 -36.59
N ILE A 460 -12.05 -12.27 -35.75
CA ILE A 460 -11.99 -12.09 -34.28
C ILE A 460 -10.54 -12.15 -33.79
N TYR A 461 -9.78 -13.13 -34.28
CA TYR A 461 -8.37 -13.28 -33.93
C TYR A 461 -7.54 -12.06 -34.36
N GLU A 462 -7.70 -11.60 -35.59
CA GLU A 462 -6.99 -10.45 -36.16
C GLU A 462 -7.26 -9.15 -35.39
N GLN A 463 -8.48 -8.95 -34.91
CA GLN A 463 -8.81 -7.76 -34.11
C GLN A 463 -8.22 -7.77 -32.70
N LEU A 464 -7.77 -8.92 -32.20
CA LEU A 464 -7.32 -9.08 -30.81
C LEU A 464 -5.85 -9.45 -30.68
N GLU A 465 -5.21 -10.03 -31.72
CA GLU A 465 -3.84 -10.56 -31.66
C GLU A 465 -2.76 -9.55 -31.29
N ASP A 466 -2.96 -8.28 -31.63
CA ASP A 466 -1.98 -7.21 -31.40
C ASP A 466 -2.05 -6.60 -30.00
N TYR A 467 -3.02 -7.02 -29.17
CA TYR A 467 -3.21 -6.50 -27.82
C TYR A 467 -2.62 -7.42 -26.76
N PHE A 468 -2.11 -6.82 -25.67
CA PHE A 468 -1.75 -7.58 -24.48
C PHE A 468 -2.98 -8.26 -23.88
N SER A 469 -2.77 -9.43 -23.26
CA SER A 469 -3.86 -10.17 -22.60
C SER A 469 -4.55 -9.31 -21.56
N GLU A 470 -3.80 -8.53 -20.79
CA GLU A 470 -4.32 -7.58 -19.79
C GLU A 470 -5.23 -6.52 -20.43
N SER A 471 -4.88 -5.99 -21.60
CA SER A 471 -5.72 -5.04 -22.35
C SER A 471 -7.06 -5.64 -22.74
N ILE A 472 -7.03 -6.89 -23.23
CA ILE A 472 -8.23 -7.65 -23.62
C ILE A 472 -9.10 -7.95 -22.39
N LEU A 473 -8.48 -8.32 -21.26
CA LEU A 473 -9.20 -8.56 -20.01
C LEU A 473 -9.86 -7.29 -19.47
N ILE A 474 -9.19 -6.13 -19.51
CA ILE A 474 -9.80 -4.84 -19.14
C ILE A 474 -11.03 -4.57 -20.02
N ALA A 475 -10.89 -4.70 -21.35
CA ALA A 475 -11.99 -4.50 -22.29
C ALA A 475 -13.17 -5.46 -22.06
N LEU A 476 -12.88 -6.73 -21.75
CA LEU A 476 -13.89 -7.73 -21.39
C LEU A 476 -14.64 -7.35 -20.10
N ILE A 477 -13.93 -6.88 -19.09
CA ILE A 477 -14.53 -6.54 -17.78
C ILE A 477 -15.47 -5.34 -17.93
N ILE A 478 -15.04 -4.29 -18.63
CA ILE A 478 -15.83 -3.06 -18.79
C ILE A 478 -16.98 -3.19 -19.81
N ASN A 479 -16.96 -4.21 -20.68
CA ASN A 479 -17.99 -4.43 -21.68
C ASN A 479 -19.22 -5.12 -21.07
N GLU A 480 -20.41 -4.76 -21.53
CA GLU A 480 -21.68 -5.36 -21.08
C GLU A 480 -22.40 -6.15 -22.20
N ASP A 481 -21.93 -6.04 -23.44
CA ASP A 481 -22.54 -6.67 -24.59
C ASP A 481 -22.13 -8.15 -24.71
N LYS A 482 -23.10 -9.05 -24.53
CA LYS A 482 -22.87 -10.51 -24.52
C LYS A 482 -22.30 -11.07 -25.82
N ASP A 483 -22.66 -10.54 -26.99
CA ASP A 483 -22.13 -11.01 -28.27
C ASP A 483 -20.63 -10.72 -28.37
N ILE A 484 -20.22 -9.52 -27.93
CA ILE A 484 -18.81 -9.15 -27.86
C ILE A 484 -18.07 -10.01 -26.82
N GLU A 485 -18.66 -10.23 -25.64
CA GLU A 485 -18.05 -11.08 -24.61
C GLU A 485 -17.80 -12.50 -25.13
N GLU A 486 -18.78 -13.10 -25.82
CA GLU A 486 -18.63 -14.44 -26.41
C GLU A 486 -17.47 -14.51 -27.41
N LYS A 487 -17.26 -13.47 -28.21
CA LYS A 487 -16.14 -13.37 -29.15
C LYS A 487 -14.80 -13.23 -28.45
N ILE A 488 -14.72 -12.41 -27.41
CA ILE A 488 -13.50 -12.29 -26.60
C ILE A 488 -13.21 -13.61 -25.86
N TYR A 489 -14.23 -14.28 -25.32
CA TYR A 489 -14.07 -15.60 -24.72
C TYR A 489 -13.60 -16.65 -25.73
N LEU A 490 -14.11 -16.61 -26.96
CA LEU A 490 -13.66 -17.49 -28.02
C LEU A 490 -12.16 -17.29 -28.32
N TYR A 491 -11.72 -16.03 -28.41
CA TYR A 491 -10.32 -15.70 -28.56
C TYR A 491 -9.47 -16.21 -27.38
N LEU A 492 -9.90 -15.87 -26.15
CA LEU A 492 -9.16 -16.19 -24.94
C LEU A 492 -9.05 -17.70 -24.69
N ASN A 493 -10.10 -18.46 -24.95
CA ASN A 493 -10.13 -19.90 -24.64
C ASN A 493 -9.59 -20.78 -25.78
N GLU A 494 -9.65 -20.31 -27.03
CA GLU A 494 -9.39 -21.16 -28.20
C GLU A 494 -8.41 -20.50 -29.19
N LEU A 495 -8.75 -19.33 -29.75
CA LEU A 495 -8.08 -18.83 -30.97
C LEU A 495 -6.61 -18.50 -30.75
N GLN A 496 -6.25 -17.85 -29.63
CA GLN A 496 -4.87 -17.43 -29.36
C GLN A 496 -3.86 -18.59 -29.27
N TYR A 497 -4.35 -19.81 -29.06
CA TYR A 497 -3.51 -21.00 -28.94
C TYR A 497 -3.27 -21.71 -30.28
N ILE A 498 -4.01 -21.33 -31.33
CA ILE A 498 -3.89 -21.93 -32.65
C ILE A 498 -2.59 -21.45 -33.29
N LYS A 499 -1.68 -22.37 -33.55
CA LYS A 499 -0.40 -22.12 -34.21
C LYS A 499 -0.26 -23.03 -35.43
N ILE A 500 0.29 -22.49 -36.51
CA ILE A 500 0.70 -23.28 -37.67
C ILE A 500 1.99 -24.06 -37.37
N HIS A 501 2.13 -25.25 -37.95
CA HIS A 501 3.37 -26.04 -37.84
C HIS A 501 4.41 -25.58 -38.86
N THR A 502 3.93 -25.09 -40.00
CA THR A 502 4.76 -24.61 -41.10
C THR A 502 5.59 -23.40 -40.67
N THR A 503 6.90 -23.48 -40.88
CA THR A 503 7.83 -22.38 -40.64
C THR A 503 8.36 -21.81 -41.95
N GLY A 504 9.01 -20.64 -41.89
CA GLY A 504 9.72 -20.08 -43.06
C GLY A 504 10.76 -21.04 -43.65
N LYS A 505 11.38 -21.91 -42.84
CA LYS A 505 12.32 -22.93 -43.34
C LYS A 505 11.64 -23.96 -44.23
N ASP A 506 10.39 -24.28 -43.95
CA ASP A 506 9.62 -25.25 -44.74
C ASP A 506 9.16 -24.62 -46.06
N LEU A 507 8.85 -23.32 -46.07
CA LEU A 507 8.60 -22.57 -47.30
C LEU A 507 9.84 -22.53 -48.22
N ILE A 508 11.05 -22.37 -47.67
CA ILE A 508 12.30 -22.42 -48.47
C ILE A 508 12.47 -23.77 -49.16
N LYS A 509 12.16 -24.89 -48.47
CA LYS A 509 12.25 -26.24 -49.06
C LYS A 509 11.33 -26.43 -50.27
N THR A 510 10.24 -25.66 -50.37
CA THR A 510 9.33 -25.68 -51.53
C THR A 510 9.85 -24.87 -52.73
N GLY A 511 11.04 -24.27 -52.63
CA GLY A 511 11.66 -23.50 -53.71
C GLY A 511 11.23 -22.03 -53.76
N LEU A 512 10.75 -21.47 -52.65
CA LEU A 512 10.48 -20.04 -52.49
C LEU A 512 11.67 -19.29 -51.90
N THR A 513 11.89 -18.06 -52.36
CA THR A 513 12.91 -17.15 -51.81
C THR A 513 12.32 -16.29 -50.69
N PRO A 514 13.04 -16.07 -49.57
CA PRO A 514 12.58 -15.21 -48.49
C PRO A 514 12.16 -13.81 -48.96
N GLY A 515 11.02 -13.32 -48.46
CA GLY A 515 10.46 -12.01 -48.81
C GLY A 515 9.07 -11.78 -48.21
N PRO A 516 8.40 -10.65 -48.51
CA PRO A 516 7.08 -10.30 -47.97
C PRO A 516 6.01 -11.39 -48.17
N LEU A 517 6.10 -12.12 -49.29
CA LEU A 517 5.22 -13.24 -49.63
C LEU A 517 5.21 -14.36 -48.57
N PHE A 518 6.28 -14.53 -47.78
CA PHE A 518 6.30 -15.52 -46.69
C PHE A 518 5.29 -15.14 -45.61
N GLY A 519 5.22 -13.86 -45.24
CA GLY A 519 4.26 -13.38 -44.24
C GLY A 519 2.83 -13.61 -44.70
N GLU A 520 2.55 -13.32 -45.98
CA GLU A 520 1.24 -13.55 -46.58
C GLU A 520 0.83 -15.02 -46.54
N ILE A 521 1.71 -15.93 -46.97
CA ILE A 521 1.44 -17.38 -46.97
C ILE A 521 1.23 -17.90 -45.54
N LEU A 522 2.07 -17.49 -44.59
CA LEU A 522 1.94 -17.92 -43.19
C LEU A 522 0.64 -17.37 -42.57
N ARG A 523 0.24 -16.14 -42.91
CA ARG A 523 -1.01 -15.54 -42.43
C ARG A 523 -2.24 -16.23 -43.03
N GLU A 524 -2.23 -16.59 -44.31
CA GLU A 524 -3.29 -17.39 -44.94
C GLU A 524 -3.40 -18.80 -44.36
N LEU A 525 -2.28 -19.47 -44.08
CA LEU A 525 -2.29 -20.76 -43.40
C LEU A 525 -2.89 -20.64 -42.00
N LEU A 526 -2.50 -19.60 -41.27
CA LEU A 526 -3.06 -19.34 -39.95
C LEU A 526 -4.57 -19.08 -40.03
N GLN A 527 -5.02 -18.31 -41.03
CA GLN A 527 -6.44 -18.07 -41.30
C GLN A 527 -7.22 -19.36 -41.57
N ALA A 528 -6.74 -20.19 -42.51
CA ALA A 528 -7.36 -21.47 -42.82
C ALA A 528 -7.42 -22.38 -41.59
N LYS A 529 -6.36 -22.39 -40.76
CA LYS A 529 -6.31 -23.20 -39.53
C LYS A 529 -7.26 -22.68 -38.46
N ILE A 530 -7.32 -21.38 -38.25
CA ILE A 530 -8.22 -20.74 -37.28
C ILE A 530 -9.69 -20.96 -37.67
N ASN A 531 -10.00 -20.92 -38.96
CA ASN A 531 -11.32 -21.24 -39.50
C ASN A 531 -11.64 -22.75 -39.54
N LYS A 532 -10.74 -23.61 -39.07
CA LYS A 532 -10.85 -25.08 -39.04
C LYS A 532 -10.94 -25.75 -40.42
N GLU A 533 -10.50 -25.05 -41.47
CA GLU A 533 -10.43 -25.58 -42.83
C GLU A 533 -9.26 -26.56 -43.00
N ILE A 534 -8.20 -26.38 -42.21
CA ILE A 534 -7.04 -27.27 -42.10
C ILE A 534 -6.75 -27.52 -40.62
N ASN A 535 -6.38 -28.74 -40.25
CA ASN A 535 -6.18 -29.16 -38.86
C ASN A 535 -4.86 -29.93 -38.66
N THR A 536 -4.30 -30.50 -39.73
CA THR A 536 -3.08 -31.34 -39.67
C THR A 536 -1.86 -30.69 -40.36
N PRO A 537 -0.63 -31.04 -39.95
CA PRO A 537 0.58 -30.63 -40.67
C PRO A 537 0.58 -31.03 -42.15
N GLU A 538 0.00 -32.18 -42.48
CA GLU A 538 -0.12 -32.68 -43.86
C GLU A 538 -1.05 -31.78 -44.69
N GLU A 539 -2.19 -31.37 -44.12
CA GLU A 539 -3.12 -30.43 -44.76
C GLU A 539 -2.48 -29.04 -44.95
N GLU A 540 -1.66 -28.56 -44.01
CA GLU A 540 -0.90 -27.31 -44.19
C GLU A 540 0.03 -27.40 -45.43
N GLN A 541 0.73 -28.53 -45.59
CA GLN A 541 1.63 -28.76 -46.74
C GLN A 541 0.88 -28.88 -48.07
N GLU A 542 -0.29 -29.53 -48.08
CA GLU A 542 -1.14 -29.58 -49.28
C GLU A 542 -1.69 -28.21 -49.65
N TYR A 543 -2.09 -27.42 -48.65
CA TYR A 543 -2.60 -26.07 -48.84
C TYR A 543 -1.53 -25.18 -49.51
N ILE A 544 -0.30 -25.19 -49.00
CA ILE A 544 0.86 -24.47 -49.57
C ILE A 544 1.07 -24.82 -51.05
N LYS A 545 1.04 -26.11 -51.40
CA LYS A 545 1.26 -26.58 -52.78
C LYS A 545 0.18 -26.07 -53.76
N LYS A 546 -1.07 -25.90 -53.30
CA LYS A 546 -2.17 -25.34 -54.10
C LYS A 546 -2.10 -23.82 -54.22
N PHE A 547 -1.57 -23.15 -53.20
CA PHE A 547 -1.62 -21.69 -53.09
C PHE A 547 -0.43 -20.98 -53.77
N ILE A 548 0.79 -21.53 -53.67
CA ILE A 548 2.00 -20.96 -54.29
C ILE A 548 1.87 -20.66 -55.80
N PRO A 549 1.26 -21.53 -56.64
CA PRO A 549 1.11 -21.26 -58.07
C PRO A 549 0.19 -20.07 -58.38
N GLN A 550 -0.72 -19.70 -57.48
CA GLN A 550 -1.70 -18.62 -57.71
C GLN A 550 -1.10 -17.23 -57.44
N LYS A 551 -0.15 -17.12 -56.49
CA LYS A 551 0.56 -15.86 -56.16
C LYS A 551 1.82 -15.58 -57.00
N ARG A 552 2.25 -16.54 -57.84
CA ARG A 552 3.37 -16.37 -58.80
C ARG A 552 2.95 -15.75 -60.14
N LYS A 553 1.65 -15.52 -60.36
CA LYS A 553 1.10 -14.71 -61.45
C LYS A 553 0.90 -13.29 -60.97
#